data_AF-A0A8S0S128-F1
#
_entry.id   AF-A0A8S0S128-F1
#
_cell.length_a   1.000
_cell.length_b   1.000
_cell.length_c   1.000
_cell.angle_alpha   90.00
_cell.angle_beta   90.00
_cell.angle_gamma   90.00
#
_symmetry.space_group_name_H-M   'P 1'
#
loop_
_entity.id
_entity.type
_entity.pdbx_description
1 polymer ?
#
loop_
_entity_poly.entity_id
_entity_poly.type
_entity_poly.pdbx_seq_one_letter_code
_entity_poly.pdbx_strand_id
1 'polypeptide(L)'
;MVLLQCCSELSLRLSSIIPDRETVIGLLCHFGMIYARDLFFFLLLILFSCYMQSNRHTIILMQTSQYRATRTFMDFDSISQAMDGICGLYERKLKEINPAIRNLSYDISDLYNFIDGLADLSALVYDHSIQAYLPYDRQWIKHKTLHHLKKLAH
;
A
#
# COMPACT_ATOMS: atom_id res chain seq x y z
N MET A 1 39.31 -2.40 16.08
CA MET A 1 38.66 -3.56 16.72
C MET A 1 37.42 -3.16 17.55
N VAL A 2 36.68 -2.11 17.15
CA VAL A 2 35.42 -1.68 17.79
C VAL A 2 34.23 -1.83 16.81
N LEU A 3 34.51 -1.83 15.51
CA LEU A 3 33.52 -1.99 14.43
C LEU A 3 32.95 -3.41 14.29
N LEU A 4 33.67 -4.46 14.70
CA LEU A 4 33.19 -5.84 14.61
C LEU A 4 32.11 -6.17 15.65
N GLN A 5 32.14 -5.52 16.82
CA GLN A 5 31.14 -5.73 17.88
C GLN A 5 29.80 -5.06 17.55
N CYS A 6 29.84 -3.96 16.79
CA CYS A 6 28.63 -3.25 16.35
C CYS A 6 27.85 -4.03 15.28
N CYS A 7 28.53 -4.81 14.43
CA CYS A 7 27.90 -5.63 13.39
C CYS A 7 27.10 -6.82 13.94
N SER A 8 27.50 -7.41 15.07
CA SER A 8 26.76 -8.52 15.68
C SER A 8 25.45 -8.07 16.33
N GLU A 9 25.39 -6.86 16.89
CA GLU A 9 24.17 -6.33 17.53
C GLU A 9 23.14 -5.82 16.51
N LEU A 10 23.59 -5.33 15.35
CA LEU A 10 22.69 -4.90 14.27
C LEU A 10 22.03 -6.11 13.55
N SER A 11 22.78 -7.19 13.35
CA SER A 11 22.29 -8.43 12.72
C SER A 11 21.17 -9.10 13.55
N LEU A 12 21.29 -9.08 14.87
CA LEU A 12 20.28 -9.64 15.79
C LEU A 12 19.03 -8.76 15.96
N ARG A 13 19.11 -7.46 15.66
CA ARG A 13 17.94 -6.55 15.68
C ARG A 13 17.17 -6.51 14.36
N LEU A 14 17.82 -6.88 13.24
CA LEU A 14 17.18 -6.91 11.92
C LEU A 14 16.36 -8.19 11.67
N SER A 15 16.65 -9.28 12.38
CA SER A 15 15.91 -10.54 12.29
C SER A 15 14.55 -10.54 13.03
N SER A 16 14.27 -9.54 13.87
CA SER A 16 12.99 -9.40 14.59
C SER A 16 11.97 -8.46 13.93
N ILE A 17 12.35 -7.78 12.84
CA ILE A 17 11.53 -6.73 12.20
C ILE A 17 11.09 -7.11 10.78
N ILE A 18 11.72 -8.10 10.14
CA ILE A 18 11.46 -8.46 8.74
C ILE A 18 10.95 -9.91 8.67
N PRO A 19 9.66 -10.14 8.37
CA PRO A 19 9.09 -11.49 8.30
C PRO A 19 9.38 -12.26 7.00
N ASP A 20 10.08 -11.67 6.02
CA ASP A 20 10.38 -12.33 4.75
C ASP A 20 11.86 -12.75 4.62
N ARG A 21 12.10 -14.07 4.65
CA ARG A 21 13.42 -14.71 4.57
C ARG A 21 14.21 -14.39 3.29
N GLU A 22 13.53 -13.99 2.22
CA GLU A 22 14.14 -13.75 0.90
C GLU A 22 15.01 -12.47 0.88
N THR A 23 14.73 -11.48 1.74
CA THR A 23 15.50 -10.22 1.80
C THR A 23 16.84 -10.37 2.53
N VAL A 24 16.93 -11.29 3.49
CA VAL A 24 18.12 -11.47 4.33
C VAL A 24 19.25 -12.20 3.58
N ILE A 25 18.90 -13.13 2.68
CA ILE A 25 19.88 -13.83 1.84
C ILE A 25 20.50 -12.88 0.82
N GLY A 26 19.72 -11.92 0.30
CA GLY A 26 20.22 -10.84 -0.56
C GLY A 26 21.23 -9.93 0.13
N LEU A 27 21.00 -9.57 1.40
CA LEU A 27 21.91 -8.71 2.17
C LEU A 27 23.22 -9.42 2.57
N LEU A 28 23.19 -10.72 2.86
CA LEU A 28 24.38 -11.49 3.24
C LEU A 28 25.30 -11.81 2.05
N CYS A 29 24.74 -12.02 0.85
CA CYS A 29 25.54 -12.08 -0.38
C CYS A 29 26.14 -10.72 -0.75
N HIS A 30 25.57 -9.62 -0.29
CA HIS A 30 26.02 -8.27 -0.67
C HIS A 30 27.30 -7.82 0.04
N PHE A 31 27.57 -8.31 1.25
CA PHE A 31 28.75 -7.90 2.03
C PHE A 31 30.03 -8.63 1.64
N GLY A 32 29.94 -9.78 0.97
CA GLY A 32 31.11 -10.55 0.50
C GLY A 32 31.84 -9.95 -0.71
N MET A 33 31.23 -8.96 -1.37
CA MET A 33 31.77 -8.33 -2.58
C MET A 33 31.92 -6.82 -2.37
N ILE A 34 32.81 -6.45 -1.45
CA ILE A 34 33.40 -5.12 -1.41
C ILE A 34 34.28 -4.97 -2.67
N TYR A 35 34.39 -3.75 -3.22
CA TYR A 35 35.42 -3.31 -4.18
C TYR A 35 35.22 -3.64 -5.67
N ALA A 36 34.18 -3.10 -6.29
CA ALA A 36 34.29 -2.70 -7.70
C ALA A 36 33.52 -1.39 -7.94
N ARG A 37 34.20 -0.46 -8.60
CA ARG A 37 33.76 0.90 -8.87
C ARG A 37 32.65 0.90 -9.92
N ASP A 38 31.41 0.64 -9.55
CA ASP A 38 30.34 0.53 -10.54
C ASP A 38 29.18 1.48 -10.31
N LEU A 39 29.00 2.38 -11.28
CA LEU A 39 27.80 3.19 -11.54
C LEU A 39 26.51 2.34 -11.45
N PHE A 40 26.63 1.02 -11.63
CA PHE A 40 25.58 0.01 -11.48
C PHE A 40 25.01 -0.07 -10.05
N PHE A 41 25.83 0.10 -9.01
CA PHE A 41 25.37 0.11 -7.62
C PHE A 41 24.59 1.39 -7.30
N PHE A 42 25.02 2.51 -7.87
CA PHE A 42 24.32 3.79 -7.78
C PHE A 42 23.00 3.75 -8.55
N LEU A 43 22.97 3.12 -9.73
CA LEU A 43 21.75 2.87 -10.48
C LEU A 43 20.81 1.92 -9.73
N LEU A 44 21.32 0.87 -9.09
CA LEU A 44 20.54 -0.05 -8.27
C LEU A 44 19.97 0.65 -7.02
N LEU A 45 20.75 1.53 -6.36
CA LEU A 45 20.26 2.39 -5.27
C LEU A 45 19.21 3.40 -5.74
N ILE A 46 19.38 4.01 -6.92
CA ILE A 46 18.40 4.92 -7.51
C ILE A 46 17.13 4.16 -7.91
N LEU A 47 17.25 2.97 -8.52
CA LEU A 47 16.13 2.11 -8.86
C LEU A 47 15.42 1.60 -7.60
N PHE A 48 16.16 1.26 -6.55
CA PHE A 48 15.61 0.88 -5.25
C PHE A 48 14.91 2.06 -4.56
N SER A 49 15.49 3.27 -4.59
CA SER A 49 14.84 4.49 -4.10
C SER A 49 13.60 4.85 -4.92
N CYS A 50 13.65 4.68 -6.26
CA CYS A 50 12.53 4.94 -7.15
C CYS A 50 11.40 3.90 -6.97
N TYR A 51 11.75 2.64 -6.72
CA TYR A 51 10.81 1.57 -6.39
C TYR A 51 10.15 1.81 -5.02
N MET A 52 10.94 2.20 -4.00
CA MET A 52 10.42 2.61 -2.70
C MET A 52 9.52 3.87 -2.79
N GLN A 53 9.81 4.79 -3.73
CA GLN A 53 8.95 5.95 -4.00
C GLN A 53 7.59 5.56 -4.64
N SER A 54 7.54 4.42 -5.34
CA SER A 54 6.35 3.95 -6.07
C SER A 54 5.29 3.36 -5.13
N ASN A 55 5.70 2.79 -4.00
CA ASN A 55 4.80 2.26 -2.97
C ASN A 55 4.55 3.31 -1.90
N ARG A 56 3.65 4.24 -2.22
CA ARG A 56 3.10 5.14 -1.21
C ARG A 56 2.10 4.36 -0.35
N HIS A 57 2.58 3.91 0.81
CA HIS A 57 1.75 3.24 1.81
C HIS A 57 0.49 4.08 2.07
N THR A 58 -0.66 3.44 1.99
CA THR A 58 -1.95 4.10 2.02
C THR A 58 -2.84 3.43 3.05
N ILE A 59 -3.33 4.21 4.00
CA ILE A 59 -4.27 3.77 5.02
C ILE A 59 -5.62 4.37 4.68
N ILE A 60 -6.65 3.53 4.56
CA ILE A 60 -8.03 3.96 4.39
C ILE A 60 -8.72 3.92 5.75
N LEU A 61 -9.29 5.04 6.16
CA LEU A 61 -10.13 5.14 7.33
C LEU A 61 -11.58 5.15 6.86
N MET A 62 -12.40 4.26 7.43
CA MET A 62 -13.80 4.14 7.01
C MET A 62 -14.74 3.97 8.18
N GLN A 63 -15.97 4.41 7.99
CA GLN A 63 -17.06 4.21 8.92
C GLN A 63 -18.34 3.89 8.13
N THR A 64 -18.87 2.69 8.30
CA THR A 64 -20.03 2.21 7.50
C THR A 64 -21.35 2.82 7.93
N SER A 65 -21.48 3.22 9.20
CA SER A 65 -22.70 3.79 9.77
C SER A 65 -22.38 4.94 10.72
N GLN A 66 -23.38 5.68 11.21
CA GLN A 66 -23.13 6.76 12.19
C GLN A 66 -22.63 6.23 13.55
N TYR A 67 -22.76 4.93 13.83
CA TYR A 67 -22.27 4.33 15.08
C TYR A 67 -20.74 4.31 15.13
N ARG A 68 -20.16 4.89 16.17
CA ARG A 68 -18.70 4.98 16.36
C ARG A 68 -18.00 3.61 16.42
N ALA A 69 -18.71 2.56 16.84
CA ALA A 69 -18.20 1.20 16.87
C ALA A 69 -17.91 0.62 15.46
N THR A 70 -18.44 1.23 14.40
CA THR A 70 -18.22 0.79 13.01
C THR A 70 -17.00 1.41 12.34
N ARG A 71 -16.21 2.20 13.09
CA ARG A 71 -14.94 2.75 12.61
C ARG A 71 -13.93 1.64 12.46
N THR A 72 -13.36 1.53 11.28
CA THR A 72 -12.29 0.59 10.99
C THR A 72 -11.31 1.24 10.04
N PHE A 73 -10.13 0.63 9.91
CA PHE A 73 -9.12 1.04 8.95
C PHE A 73 -8.67 -0.17 8.13
N MET A 74 -8.08 0.12 6.98
CA MET A 74 -7.41 -0.87 6.13
C MET A 74 -6.08 -0.28 5.70
N ASP A 75 -5.03 -1.07 5.76
CA ASP A 75 -3.68 -0.72 5.37
C ASP A 75 -3.30 -1.37 4.04
N PHE A 76 -2.58 -0.62 3.21
CA PHE A 76 -2.15 -1.05 1.88
C PHE A 76 -0.76 -0.52 1.57
N ASP A 77 0.06 -1.29 0.84
CA ASP A 77 1.42 -0.87 0.50
C ASP A 77 1.45 0.19 -0.62
N SER A 78 0.34 0.34 -1.36
CA SER A 78 0.23 1.31 -2.44
C SER A 78 -1.17 1.89 -2.58
N ILE A 79 -1.26 3.03 -3.25
CA ILE A 79 -2.54 3.65 -3.61
C ILE A 79 -3.37 2.72 -4.51
N SER A 80 -2.74 2.02 -5.46
CA SER A 80 -3.44 1.13 -6.38
C SER A 80 -4.12 -0.02 -5.62
N GLN A 81 -3.39 -0.67 -4.71
CA GLN A 81 -3.96 -1.71 -3.85
C GLN A 81 -5.09 -1.15 -2.95
N ALA A 82 -4.97 0.08 -2.47
CA ALA A 82 -6.04 0.71 -1.72
C ALA A 82 -7.31 0.93 -2.56
N MET A 83 -7.15 1.31 -3.84
CA MET A 83 -8.30 1.42 -4.75
C MET A 83 -8.92 0.05 -5.05
N ASP A 84 -8.10 -1.00 -5.24
CA ASP A 84 -8.57 -2.38 -5.40
C ASP A 84 -9.34 -2.86 -4.16
N GLY A 85 -8.85 -2.52 -2.95
CA GLY A 85 -9.52 -2.83 -1.70
C GLY A 85 -10.92 -2.18 -1.60
N ILE A 86 -11.07 -0.94 -2.06
CA ILE A 86 -12.37 -0.25 -2.09
C ILE A 86 -13.33 -0.91 -3.09
N CYS A 87 -12.85 -1.28 -4.28
CA CYS A 87 -13.63 -2.05 -5.25
C CYS A 87 -14.06 -3.41 -4.66
N GLY A 88 -13.13 -4.13 -4.02
CA GLY A 88 -13.39 -5.42 -3.39
C GLY A 88 -14.41 -5.34 -2.24
N LEU A 89 -14.39 -4.27 -1.45
CA LEU A 89 -15.42 -4.02 -0.43
C LEU A 89 -16.81 -3.88 -1.05
N TYR A 90 -16.92 -3.14 -2.15
CA TYR A 90 -18.18 -2.97 -2.85
C TYR A 90 -18.66 -4.29 -3.47
N GLU A 91 -17.75 -5.04 -4.10
CA GLU A 91 -18.04 -6.35 -4.68
C GLU A 91 -18.51 -7.36 -3.64
N ARG A 92 -17.90 -7.36 -2.46
CA ARG A 92 -18.34 -8.21 -1.34
C ARG A 92 -19.77 -7.87 -0.94
N LYS A 93 -20.09 -6.58 -0.80
CA LYS A 93 -21.46 -6.12 -0.50
C LYS A 93 -22.44 -6.53 -1.59
N LEU A 94 -22.05 -6.45 -2.86
CA LEU A 94 -22.89 -6.91 -3.98
C LEU A 94 -23.16 -8.42 -3.92
N LYS A 95 -22.16 -9.24 -3.56
CA LYS A 95 -22.33 -10.69 -3.37
C LYS A 95 -23.24 -11.03 -2.20
N GLU A 96 -23.16 -10.27 -1.11
CA GLU A 96 -24.03 -10.46 0.05
C GLU A 96 -25.50 -10.18 -0.28
N ILE A 97 -25.76 -9.17 -1.12
CA ILE A 97 -27.11 -8.83 -1.57
C ILE A 97 -27.62 -9.82 -2.63
N ASN A 98 -26.75 -10.23 -3.57
CA ASN A 98 -27.11 -11.07 -4.70
C ASN A 98 -26.17 -12.29 -4.83
N PRO A 99 -26.31 -13.31 -3.95
CA PRO A 99 -25.40 -14.46 -3.91
C PRO A 99 -25.48 -15.36 -5.16
N ALA A 100 -26.54 -15.24 -5.96
CA ALA A 100 -26.72 -16.01 -7.20
C ALA A 100 -25.93 -15.46 -8.40
N ILE A 101 -25.39 -14.24 -8.30
CA ILE A 101 -24.65 -13.60 -9.39
C ILE A 101 -23.24 -14.20 -9.48
N ARG A 102 -22.94 -14.87 -10.59
CA ARG A 102 -21.60 -15.44 -10.88
C ARG A 102 -20.62 -14.41 -11.43
N ASN A 103 -21.11 -13.47 -12.25
CA ASN A 103 -20.31 -12.42 -12.88
C ASN A 103 -20.76 -11.06 -12.36
N LEU A 104 -19.89 -10.38 -11.61
CA LEU A 104 -20.17 -9.05 -11.08
C LEU A 104 -19.81 -8.01 -12.14
N SER A 105 -20.81 -7.25 -12.56
CA SER A 105 -20.66 -6.06 -13.39
C SER A 105 -21.40 -4.93 -12.70
N TYR A 106 -20.74 -3.79 -12.54
CA TYR A 106 -21.30 -2.58 -11.94
C TYR A 106 -20.75 -1.36 -12.67
N ASP A 107 -21.53 -0.29 -12.70
CA ASP A 107 -21.06 0.99 -13.23
C ASP A 107 -20.30 1.79 -12.16
N ILE A 108 -19.46 2.72 -12.60
CA ILE A 108 -18.77 3.65 -11.71
C ILE A 108 -19.76 4.47 -10.86
N SER A 109 -20.93 4.79 -11.41
CA SER A 109 -21.98 5.53 -10.70
C SER A 109 -22.43 4.79 -9.44
N ASP A 110 -22.58 3.46 -9.52
CA ASP A 110 -23.01 2.65 -8.38
C ASP A 110 -21.93 2.59 -7.29
N LEU A 111 -20.66 2.48 -7.70
CA LEU A 111 -19.53 2.54 -6.78
C LEU A 111 -19.44 3.90 -6.07
N TYR A 112 -19.69 4.99 -6.78
CA TYR A 112 -19.74 6.33 -6.20
C TYR A 112 -20.88 6.47 -5.20
N ASN A 113 -22.06 5.95 -5.52
CA ASN A 113 -23.19 5.92 -4.59
C ASN A 113 -22.89 5.09 -3.34
N PHE A 114 -22.18 3.96 -3.49
CA PHE A 114 -21.72 3.18 -2.35
C PHE A 114 -20.76 3.98 -1.44
N ILE A 115 -19.77 4.63 -2.04
CA ILE A 115 -18.80 5.48 -1.32
C ILE A 115 -19.51 6.64 -0.61
N ASP A 116 -20.50 7.27 -1.26
CA ASP A 116 -21.29 8.35 -0.67
C ASP A 116 -22.20 7.89 0.47
N GLY A 117 -22.69 6.66 0.40
CA GLY A 117 -23.49 6.03 1.44
C GLY A 117 -22.71 5.71 2.73
N LEU A 118 -21.37 5.76 2.72
CA LEU A 118 -20.57 5.60 3.92
C LEU A 118 -20.68 6.86 4.80
N ALA A 119 -20.74 6.65 6.13
CA ALA A 119 -20.79 7.76 7.07
C ALA A 119 -19.50 8.58 7.02
N ASP A 120 -18.35 7.90 6.93
CA ASP A 120 -17.06 8.54 6.74
C ASP A 120 -16.15 7.66 5.87
N LEU A 121 -15.33 8.32 5.04
CA LEU A 121 -14.31 7.68 4.23
C LEU A 121 -13.20 8.71 3.94
N SER A 122 -11.99 8.40 4.37
CA SER A 122 -10.80 9.21 4.13
C SER A 122 -9.57 8.33 3.90
N ALA A 123 -8.54 8.90 3.27
CA ALA A 123 -7.30 8.21 2.99
C ALA A 123 -6.11 8.97 3.56
N LEU A 124 -5.15 8.25 4.12
CA LEU A 124 -3.86 8.76 4.54
C LEU A 124 -2.81 8.15 3.62
N VAL A 125 -2.13 8.97 2.83
CA VAL A 125 -1.11 8.49 1.89
C VAL A 125 0.25 8.96 2.36
N TYR A 126 1.19 8.04 2.49
CA TYR A 126 2.55 8.35 2.87
C TYR A 126 3.27 9.12 1.75
N ASP A 127 3.84 10.25 2.12
CA ASP A 127 4.66 11.07 1.25
C ASP A 127 6.12 11.03 1.72
N HIS A 128 6.97 10.42 0.89
CA HIS A 128 8.39 10.24 1.15
C HIS A 128 9.17 11.56 1.19
N SER A 129 8.68 12.62 0.54
CA SER A 129 9.38 13.92 0.48
C SER A 129 9.35 14.65 1.82
N ILE A 130 8.22 14.57 2.51
CA ILE A 130 7.98 15.21 3.81
C ILE A 130 7.96 14.21 4.97
N GLN A 131 8.16 12.91 4.68
CA GLN A 131 8.12 11.79 5.63
C GLN A 131 6.87 11.80 6.52
N ALA A 132 5.71 12.06 5.91
CA ALA A 132 4.44 12.20 6.63
C ALA A 132 3.26 11.66 5.83
N TYR A 133 2.16 11.39 6.53
CA TYR A 133 0.90 11.02 5.91
C TYR A 133 0.10 12.26 5.54
N LEU A 134 -0.25 12.37 4.27
CA LEU A 134 -1.15 13.39 3.76
C LEU A 134 -2.59 12.88 3.80
N PRO A 135 -3.53 13.63 4.44
CA PRO A 135 -4.93 13.28 4.45
C PRO A 135 -5.60 13.67 3.13
N TYR A 136 -6.46 12.78 2.66
CA TYR A 136 -7.29 12.95 1.48
C TYR A 136 -8.74 12.59 1.79
N ASP A 137 -9.63 13.34 1.16
CA ASP A 137 -11.07 13.20 1.34
C ASP A 137 -11.67 12.12 0.42
N ARG A 138 -12.97 11.91 0.61
CA ARG A 138 -13.77 11.00 -0.19
C ARG A 138 -13.76 11.33 -1.69
N GLN A 139 -13.72 12.62 -2.06
CA GLN A 139 -13.75 13.03 -3.47
C GLN A 139 -12.45 12.64 -4.17
N TRP A 140 -11.31 12.80 -3.50
CA TRP A 140 -10.03 12.33 -3.99
C TRP A 140 -10.04 10.81 -4.22
N ILE A 141 -10.60 10.04 -3.28
CA ILE A 141 -10.73 8.59 -3.41
C ILE A 141 -11.53 8.23 -4.67
N LYS A 142 -12.71 8.82 -4.88
CA LYS A 142 -13.53 8.58 -6.07
C LYS A 142 -12.79 8.84 -7.38
N HIS A 143 -12.05 9.94 -7.46
CA HIS A 143 -11.26 10.27 -8.64
C HIS A 143 -10.11 9.27 -8.85
N LYS A 144 -9.43 8.85 -7.78
CA LYS A 144 -8.36 7.85 -7.85
C LYS A 144 -8.88 6.48 -8.26
N THR A 145 -10.03 6.05 -7.75
CA THR A 145 -10.65 4.78 -8.15
C THR A 145 -11.02 4.78 -9.62
N LEU A 146 -11.64 5.86 -10.14
CA LEU A 146 -11.95 5.95 -11.57
C LEU A 146 -10.69 5.90 -12.44
N HIS A 147 -9.66 6.65 -12.06
CA HIS A 147 -8.40 6.65 -12.81
C HIS A 147 -7.73 5.27 -12.77
N HIS A 148 -7.82 4.56 -11.63
CA HIS A 148 -7.34 3.18 -11.48
C HIS A 148 -8.08 2.22 -12.40
N LEU A 149 -9.41 2.26 -12.41
CA LEU A 149 -10.25 1.43 -13.29
C LEU A 149 -9.98 1.68 -14.78
N LYS A 150 -9.78 2.95 -15.17
CA LYS A 150 -9.40 3.31 -16.55
C LYS A 150 -8.06 2.70 -16.99
N LYS A 151 -7.11 2.55 -16.05
CA LYS A 151 -5.82 1.92 -16.34
C LYS A 151 -5.93 0.41 -16.52
N LEU A 152 -6.88 -0.25 -15.87
CA LEU A 152 -7.11 -1.69 -16.01
C LEU A 152 -7.86 -2.06 -17.30
N ALA A 153 -8.59 -1.11 -17.87
CA ALA A 153 -9.37 -1.30 -19.10
C ALA A 153 -8.56 -1.13 -20.40
N HIS A 154 -7.27 -0.76 -20.32
CA HIS A 154 -6.35 -0.55 -21.44
C HIS A 154 -5.19 -1.54 -21.39
#